data_AF-A0A3B9T333-F1
#
_entry.id   AF-A0A3B9T333-F1
#
_cell.length_a   1.000
_cell.length_b   1.000
_cell.length_c   1.000
_cell.angle_alpha   90.00
_cell.angle_beta   90.00
_cell.angle_gamma   90.00
#
_symmetry.space_group_name_H-M   'P 1'
#
loop_
_entity.id
_entity.type
_entity.pdbx_description
1 polymer ?
#
loop_
_entity_poly.entity_id
_entity_poly.type
_entity_poly.pdbx_seq_one_letter_code
_entity_poly.pdbx_strand_id
1 'polypeptide(L)'
;MKHRKLLAVFAAALTASAAVPTLPAMPVNAATLLTAEFETTNDSFTGRGAAKVQWTSDEFYTGECSLFVSDRGSAWHGAQRDAASLLKGGQTYSISAAVLQKSGAPVEMKFSLQYTNAAGTVTYDAIDLQTAESGEWTVLSNAAYTIPEGASEMAIYMETTESETDFYLDTVVVKGAPSVIKAGDANGDLAVNEADAAYLLDYLLGKEQDIEAGADLNEDSHIDAKDLSLLKNKLLFPPENPVIGDWDNYQETATPAMLRVYQDGVMRVGNTARIREKIAQAQRGEKVTIGYIGGSITGGGSATSPANYYVNLSANYFKETFGQGNNVDFVNAGVAGTSSVVGNMRVD
;
A
#
# COMPACT_ATOMS: atom_id res chain seq x y z
N MET A 1 11.03 -4.16 50.45
CA MET A 1 9.58 -4.03 50.25
C MET A 1 9.22 -2.56 50.25
N LYS A 2 8.59 -2.09 49.15
CA LYS A 2 7.52 -1.06 49.04
C LYS A 2 7.78 0.31 49.73
N HIS A 3 7.50 1.49 49.20
CA HIS A 3 6.91 2.06 47.98
C HIS A 3 6.97 3.60 48.24
N ARG A 4 7.44 4.43 47.30
CA ARG A 4 6.65 5.39 46.50
C ARG A 4 6.72 6.88 46.96
N LYS A 5 6.67 7.73 45.93
CA LYS A 5 6.25 9.16 45.80
C LYS A 5 7.38 10.20 45.94
N LEU A 6 7.77 10.92 44.88
CA LEU A 6 7.12 11.96 44.04
C LEU A 6 7.24 13.40 44.61
N LEU A 7 7.82 14.27 43.76
CA LEU A 7 7.59 15.71 43.53
C LEU A 7 8.13 16.80 44.48
N ALA A 8 8.91 17.74 43.91
CA ALA A 8 8.69 19.20 43.90
C ALA A 8 9.88 19.89 43.16
N VAL A 9 9.70 20.40 41.92
CA VAL A 9 9.34 21.78 41.55
C VAL A 9 10.40 22.83 41.93
N PHE A 10 11.03 23.45 40.92
CA PHE A 10 11.21 24.90 40.90
C PHE A 10 11.09 25.45 39.47
N ALA A 11 10.11 26.34 39.31
CA ALA A 11 9.88 27.17 38.15
C ALA A 11 10.79 28.41 38.18
N ALA A 12 11.18 28.88 37.00
CA ALA A 12 11.48 30.30 36.79
C ALA A 12 10.89 30.72 35.44
N ALA A 13 9.83 31.50 35.51
CA ALA A 13 9.17 32.12 34.38
C ALA A 13 10.01 33.30 33.87
N LEU A 14 10.16 33.42 32.55
CA LEU A 14 10.40 34.71 31.91
C LEU A 14 9.37 34.89 30.79
N THR A 15 8.50 35.88 31.00
CA THR A 15 7.44 36.31 30.12
C THR A 15 8.00 36.97 28.86
N ALA A 16 7.84 36.31 27.72
CA ALA A 16 7.80 36.96 26.41
C ALA A 16 6.45 36.61 25.79
N SER A 17 5.53 37.58 25.77
CA SER A 17 4.27 37.47 25.06
C SER A 17 4.51 37.61 23.56
N ALA A 18 5.17 36.61 22.96
CA ALA A 18 5.01 36.36 21.54
C ALA A 18 3.61 35.76 21.39
N ALA A 19 2.79 36.30 20.49
CA ALA A 19 1.65 35.57 19.99
C ALA A 19 2.21 34.29 19.36
N VAL A 20 2.23 33.21 20.12
CA VAL A 20 2.54 31.88 19.61
C VAL A 20 1.48 31.66 18.55
N PRO A 21 1.81 31.56 17.24
CA PRO A 21 0.85 31.03 16.30
C PRO A 21 0.44 29.71 16.91
N THR A 22 -0.84 29.58 17.28
CA THR A 22 -1.35 28.31 17.80
C THR A 22 -1.08 27.32 16.69
N LEU A 23 -0.02 26.51 16.85
CA LEU A 23 0.24 25.38 15.99
C LEU A 23 -1.10 24.63 15.93
N PRO A 24 -1.62 24.31 14.74
CA PRO A 24 -2.82 23.52 14.66
C PRO A 24 -2.61 22.29 15.54
N ALA A 25 -3.40 22.19 16.61
CA ALA A 25 -3.32 21.06 17.52
C ALA A 25 -3.59 19.80 16.69
N MET A 26 -2.74 18.78 16.81
CA MET A 26 -3.03 17.50 16.18
C MET A 26 -4.44 17.06 16.61
N PRO A 27 -5.27 16.53 15.69
CA PRO A 27 -6.55 15.96 16.09
C PRO A 27 -6.30 14.88 17.15
N VAL A 28 -7.21 14.78 18.12
CA VAL A 28 -7.13 13.86 19.27
C VAL A 28 -7.07 12.38 18.83
N ASN A 29 -7.30 12.06 17.54
CA ASN A 29 -7.16 10.76 16.88
C ASN A 29 -5.97 10.71 15.88
N ALA A 30 -4.73 10.84 16.35
CA ALA A 30 -3.56 10.64 15.48
C ALA A 30 -3.18 9.15 15.40
N ALA A 31 -3.58 8.48 14.32
CA ALA A 31 -3.18 7.09 14.04
C ALA A 31 -1.70 7.00 13.64
N THR A 32 -1.09 5.82 13.83
CA THR A 32 0.27 5.56 13.34
C THR A 32 0.17 5.00 11.92
N LEU A 33 0.51 5.84 10.94
CA LEU A 33 0.35 5.55 9.52
C LEU A 33 1.58 4.83 8.94
N LEU A 34 2.73 5.03 9.56
CA LEU A 34 3.98 4.35 9.23
C LEU A 34 4.78 4.15 10.51
N THR A 35 5.28 2.93 10.67
CA THR A 35 6.44 2.62 11.50
C THR A 35 7.38 1.79 10.64
N ALA A 36 8.58 2.31 10.36
CA ALA A 36 9.66 1.57 9.72
C ALA A 36 10.77 1.34 10.75
N GLU A 37 10.90 0.08 11.16
CA GLU A 37 11.86 -0.40 12.17
C GLU A 37 12.95 -1.27 11.54
N PHE A 38 12.79 -1.66 10.27
CA PHE A 38 13.78 -2.38 9.47
C PHE A 38 14.25 -3.74 10.03
N GLU A 39 13.47 -4.34 10.94
CA GLU A 39 13.84 -5.59 11.63
C GLU A 39 13.84 -6.83 10.72
N THR A 40 13.06 -6.81 9.63
CA THR A 40 12.92 -7.97 8.74
C THR A 40 12.87 -7.61 7.27
N THR A 41 12.61 -6.34 6.94
CA THR A 41 12.50 -5.84 5.57
C THR A 41 13.10 -4.43 5.47
N ASN A 42 13.15 -3.88 4.26
CA ASN A 42 13.48 -2.48 4.06
C ASN A 42 12.30 -1.53 4.32
N ASP A 43 11.16 -2.03 4.80
CA ASP A 43 9.91 -1.29 4.97
C ASP A 43 9.61 -0.41 3.76
N SER A 44 9.71 -0.99 2.56
CA SER A 44 9.47 -0.31 1.27
C SER A 44 10.35 0.92 0.99
N PHE A 45 11.40 1.18 1.78
CA PHE A 45 12.41 2.17 1.43
C PHE A 45 13.28 1.66 0.29
N THR A 46 13.61 2.57 -0.62
CA THR A 46 14.47 2.33 -1.78
C THR A 46 15.58 3.38 -1.80
N GLY A 47 16.63 3.09 -2.58
CA GLY A 47 17.66 4.09 -2.86
C GLY A 47 17.09 5.27 -3.63
N ARG A 48 17.46 6.49 -3.20
CA ARG A 48 17.18 7.73 -3.90
C ARG A 48 18.40 8.13 -4.74
N GLY A 49 18.17 8.42 -6.02
CA GLY A 49 19.25 8.62 -6.97
C GLY A 49 20.01 7.32 -7.21
N ALA A 50 21.34 7.36 -7.14
CA ALA A 50 22.18 6.17 -7.31
C ALA A 50 22.46 5.40 -6.00
N ALA A 51 21.99 5.91 -4.85
CA ALA A 51 22.22 5.26 -3.56
C ALA A 51 21.60 3.86 -3.51
N LYS A 52 22.16 3.02 -2.64
CA LYS A 52 21.63 1.71 -2.29
C LYS A 52 21.14 1.72 -0.85
N VAL A 53 20.17 0.85 -0.58
CA VAL A 53 19.69 0.60 0.77
C VAL A 53 19.80 -0.89 1.07
N GLN A 54 20.27 -1.22 2.27
CA GLN A 54 20.44 -2.59 2.70
C GLN A 54 20.09 -2.70 4.19
N TRP A 55 19.42 -3.77 4.58
CA TRP A 55 19.29 -4.09 6.00
C TRP A 55 20.67 -4.39 6.59
N THR A 56 20.87 -4.03 7.85
CA THR A 56 22.09 -4.36 8.60
C THR A 56 21.80 -4.45 10.10
N SER A 57 22.63 -5.21 10.80
CA SER A 57 22.67 -5.29 12.27
C SER A 57 23.93 -4.63 12.85
N ASP A 58 24.69 -3.87 12.04
CA ASP A 58 25.95 -3.24 12.48
C ASP A 58 25.71 -2.08 13.46
N GLU A 59 24.70 -1.26 13.16
CA GLU A 59 24.23 -0.14 13.98
C GLU A 59 22.71 -0.14 13.93
N PHE A 60 22.06 0.14 15.06
CA PHE A 60 20.60 0.24 15.16
C PHE A 60 20.22 1.20 16.30
N TYR A 61 19.09 1.89 16.16
CA TYR A 61 18.58 2.81 17.18
C TYR A 61 17.65 2.05 18.14
N THR A 62 16.78 1.21 17.58
CA THR A 62 15.89 0.31 18.31
C THR A 62 16.02 -1.12 17.77
N GLY A 63 15.52 -2.10 18.52
CA GLY A 63 15.50 -3.51 18.08
C GLY A 63 16.89 -4.07 17.78
N GLU A 64 17.06 -4.69 16.61
CA GLU A 64 18.29 -5.39 16.23
C GLU A 64 18.85 -5.00 14.85
N CYS A 65 18.06 -4.33 14.00
CA CYS A 65 18.46 -3.94 12.66
C CYS A 65 18.16 -2.47 12.35
N SER A 66 18.82 -1.94 11.32
CA SER A 66 18.49 -0.66 10.71
C SER A 66 18.67 -0.72 9.19
N LEU A 67 18.38 0.39 8.50
CA LEU A 67 18.62 0.53 7.08
C LEU A 67 19.94 1.28 6.83
N PHE A 68 20.93 0.59 6.27
CA PHE A 68 22.16 1.22 5.80
C PHE A 68 21.97 1.80 4.40
N VAL A 69 22.38 3.06 4.23
CA VAL A 69 22.28 3.83 3.00
C VAL A 69 23.68 4.14 2.49
N SER A 70 24.00 3.62 1.31
CA SER A 70 25.37 3.64 0.77
C SER A 70 25.42 3.95 -0.73
N ASP A 71 26.63 3.96 -1.29
CA ASP A 71 26.90 4.29 -2.70
C ASP A 71 26.30 5.66 -3.11
N ARG A 72 26.32 6.62 -2.17
CA ARG A 72 25.89 7.98 -2.41
C ARG A 72 26.96 8.69 -3.25
N GLY A 73 26.53 9.37 -4.31
CA GLY A 73 27.40 10.09 -5.25
C GLY A 73 26.98 11.55 -5.45
N SER A 74 26.10 12.04 -4.57
CA SER A 74 25.63 13.41 -4.47
C SER A 74 24.88 13.58 -3.14
N ALA A 75 24.91 14.78 -2.55
CA ALA A 75 24.27 15.06 -1.26
C ALA A 75 22.75 14.77 -1.23
N TRP A 76 22.05 14.92 -2.36
CA TRP A 76 20.62 14.61 -2.47
C TRP A 76 20.30 13.12 -2.63
N HIS A 77 21.32 12.27 -2.85
CA HIS A 77 21.13 10.81 -2.81
C HIS A 77 20.87 10.36 -1.38
N GLY A 78 20.12 9.28 -1.19
CA GLY A 78 19.76 8.81 0.14
C GLY A 78 18.77 7.66 0.12
N ALA A 79 17.88 7.61 1.10
CA ALA A 79 16.79 6.62 1.15
C ALA A 79 15.44 7.32 1.01
N GLN A 80 14.54 6.75 0.22
CA GLN A 80 13.20 7.30 -0.01
C GLN A 80 12.12 6.23 0.09
N ARG A 81 10.91 6.67 0.43
CA ARG A 81 9.71 5.83 0.42
C ARG A 81 8.54 6.62 -0.18
N ASP A 82 7.76 5.95 -1.03
CA ASP A 82 6.48 6.49 -1.49
C ASP A 82 5.55 6.71 -0.29
N ALA A 83 4.98 7.91 -0.23
CA ALA A 83 4.11 8.36 0.84
C ALA A 83 2.76 8.85 0.32
N ALA A 84 2.46 8.65 -0.97
CA ALA A 84 1.24 9.15 -1.59
C ALA A 84 -0.03 8.49 -1.00
N SER A 85 0.06 7.23 -0.55
CA SER A 85 -1.03 6.56 0.17
C SER A 85 -1.08 6.90 1.66
N LEU A 86 -0.03 7.52 2.20
CA LEU A 86 0.14 7.80 3.63
C LEU A 86 -0.15 9.25 3.99
N LEU A 87 -0.02 10.17 3.04
CA LEU A 87 -0.11 11.63 3.24
C LEU A 87 -1.17 12.23 2.31
N LYS A 88 -1.83 13.31 2.76
CA LYS A 88 -2.81 14.06 1.97
C LYS A 88 -2.51 15.55 2.06
N GLY A 89 -2.58 16.24 0.92
CA GLY A 89 -2.43 17.69 0.86
C GLY A 89 -3.42 18.41 1.79
N GLY A 90 -2.92 19.43 2.50
CA GLY A 90 -3.69 20.23 3.47
C GLY A 90 -3.83 19.60 4.86
N GLN A 91 -3.32 18.39 5.09
CA GLN A 91 -3.36 17.72 6.39
C GLN A 91 -2.05 17.88 7.16
N THR A 92 -2.12 17.74 8.49
CA THR A 92 -0.97 17.89 9.40
C THR A 92 -0.60 16.56 10.04
N TYR A 93 0.70 16.28 10.09
CA TYR A 93 1.28 15.04 10.59
C TYR A 93 2.42 15.30 11.56
N SER A 94 2.66 14.35 12.46
CA SER A 94 3.92 14.20 13.18
C SER A 94 4.80 13.22 12.41
N ILE A 95 6.01 13.65 12.05
CA ILE A 95 6.94 12.86 11.24
C ILE A 95 8.30 12.85 11.94
N SER A 96 8.92 11.69 12.08
CA SER A 96 10.26 11.56 12.65
C SER A 96 11.08 10.42 12.05
N ALA A 97 12.40 10.52 12.15
CA ALA A 97 13.34 9.46 11.82
C ALA A 97 14.62 9.58 12.67
N ALA A 98 15.23 8.46 13.03
CA ALA A 98 16.55 8.41 13.64
C ALA A 98 17.62 8.17 12.57
N VAL A 99 18.73 8.90 12.62
CA VAL A 99 19.82 8.79 11.66
C VAL A 99 21.18 8.77 12.37
N LEU A 100 22.12 7.99 11.85
CA LEU A 100 23.50 7.93 12.33
C LEU A 100 24.45 7.94 11.13
N GLN A 101 25.52 8.72 11.21
CA GLN A 101 26.58 8.76 10.19
C GLN A 101 27.95 8.60 10.86
N LYS A 102 28.95 8.08 10.15
CA LYS A 102 30.28 7.77 10.72
C LYS A 102 31.44 8.38 9.92
N SER A 103 31.24 9.59 9.38
CA SER A 103 32.21 10.29 8.53
C SER A 103 33.44 10.82 9.26
N GLY A 104 33.43 10.86 10.60
CA GLY A 104 34.49 11.45 11.43
C GLY A 104 34.34 12.95 11.68
N ALA A 105 33.27 13.59 11.18
CA ALA A 105 32.95 15.00 11.43
C ALA A 105 31.43 15.20 11.58
N PRO A 106 30.96 16.34 12.12
CA PRO A 106 29.54 16.69 12.10
C PRO A 106 29.03 16.82 10.66
N VAL A 107 27.84 16.28 10.39
CA VAL A 107 27.18 16.35 9.07
C VAL A 107 25.74 16.80 9.26
N GLU A 108 25.30 17.74 8.42
CA GLU A 108 23.92 18.20 8.41
C GLU A 108 23.04 17.20 7.62
N MET A 109 22.16 16.53 8.36
CA MET A 109 21.16 15.58 7.87
C MET A 109 19.84 16.32 7.66
N LYS A 110 19.06 15.89 6.67
CA LYS A 110 17.80 16.54 6.31
C LYS A 110 16.75 15.51 5.96
N PHE A 111 15.60 15.59 6.64
CA PHE A 111 14.42 14.81 6.32
C PHE A 111 13.51 15.67 5.44
N SER A 112 13.19 15.20 4.23
CA SER A 112 12.54 15.98 3.20
C SER A 112 11.27 15.30 2.67
N LEU A 113 10.35 16.12 2.16
CA LEU A 113 9.20 15.72 1.35
C LEU A 113 9.45 16.13 -0.10
N GLN A 114 9.22 15.21 -1.04
CA GLN A 114 9.03 15.50 -2.46
C GLN A 114 7.54 15.39 -2.78
N TYR A 115 7.00 16.30 -3.58
CA TYR A 115 5.61 16.24 -4.04
C TYR A 115 5.42 17.01 -5.36
N THR A 116 4.41 16.63 -6.13
CA THR A 116 3.91 17.43 -7.26
C THR A 116 2.87 18.42 -6.72
N ASN A 117 3.12 19.72 -6.88
CA ASN A 117 2.23 20.77 -6.37
C ASN A 117 1.00 20.97 -7.27
N ALA A 118 0.07 21.85 -6.86
CA ALA A 118 -1.17 22.11 -7.60
C ALA A 118 -0.96 22.68 -9.03
N ALA A 119 0.23 23.22 -9.32
CA ALA A 119 0.60 23.68 -10.67
C ALA A 119 1.23 22.58 -11.53
N GLY A 120 1.35 21.34 -11.02
CA GLY A 120 1.98 20.22 -11.72
C GLY A 120 3.51 20.22 -11.64
N THR A 121 4.11 21.01 -10.75
CA THR A 121 5.57 21.11 -10.62
C THR A 121 6.07 20.28 -9.45
N VAL A 122 7.08 19.43 -9.70
CA VAL A 122 7.80 18.70 -8.64
C VAL A 122 8.51 19.69 -7.72
N THR A 123 8.19 19.62 -6.44
CA THR A 123 8.64 20.52 -5.39
C THR A 123 9.24 19.72 -4.24
N TYR A 124 10.16 20.32 -3.51
CA TYR A 124 10.87 19.72 -2.37
C TYR A 124 10.77 20.65 -1.16
N ASP A 125 10.46 20.07 -0.01
CA ASP A 125 10.35 20.80 1.24
C ASP A 125 11.06 20.05 2.37
N ALA A 126 11.60 20.80 3.34
CA ALA A 126 12.29 20.23 4.50
C ALA A 126 11.29 19.99 5.62
N ILE A 127 11.17 18.75 6.07
CA ILE A 127 10.38 18.38 7.24
C ILE A 127 11.13 18.79 8.51
N ASP A 128 12.40 18.43 8.58
CA ASP A 128 13.34 18.83 9.63
C ASP A 128 14.79 18.74 9.13
N LEU A 129 15.70 19.43 9.79
CA LEU A 129 17.13 19.51 9.47
C LEU A 129 17.94 19.64 10.75
N GLN A 130 18.92 18.74 10.93
CA GLN A 130 19.71 18.63 12.15
C GLN A 130 21.18 18.34 11.83
N THR A 131 22.09 18.84 12.66
CA THR A 131 23.49 18.42 12.62
C THR A 131 23.66 17.13 13.41
N ALA A 132 24.13 16.06 12.75
CA ALA A 132 24.42 14.78 13.36
C ALA A 132 25.93 14.63 13.59
N GLU A 133 26.32 14.36 14.83
CA GLU A 133 27.71 14.05 15.20
C GLU A 133 28.12 12.66 14.70
N SER A 134 29.40 12.48 14.42
CA SER A 134 29.91 11.21 13.87
C SER A 134 29.83 10.09 14.92
N GLY A 135 29.10 9.03 14.59
CA GLY A 135 28.92 7.86 15.45
C GLY A 135 27.81 7.99 16.47
N GLU A 136 26.99 9.04 16.39
CA GLU A 136 25.87 9.28 17.31
C GLU A 136 24.53 9.28 16.55
N TRP A 137 23.50 8.72 17.19
CA TRP A 137 22.13 8.77 16.68
C TRP A 137 21.52 10.14 16.92
N THR A 138 21.00 10.74 15.85
CA THR A 138 20.31 12.03 15.85
C THR A 138 18.89 11.83 15.35
N VAL A 139 17.90 12.40 16.05
CA VAL A 139 16.49 12.31 15.64
C VAL A 139 16.10 13.58 14.91
N LEU A 140 15.62 13.43 13.68
CA LEU A 140 14.96 14.48 12.93
C LEU A 140 13.45 14.33 13.14
N SER A 141 12.78 15.38 13.60
CA SER A 141 11.35 15.32 13.91
C SER A 141 10.63 16.63 13.72
N ASN A 142 9.41 16.54 13.21
CA ASN A 142 8.47 17.65 13.16
C ASN A 142 7.10 17.16 13.65
N ALA A 143 6.68 17.66 14.80
CA ALA A 143 5.46 17.20 15.47
C ALA A 143 4.16 17.69 14.81
N ALA A 144 4.24 18.68 13.91
CA ALA A 144 3.07 19.29 13.27
C ALA A 144 3.43 19.82 11.86
N TYR A 145 3.92 18.93 11.00
CA TYR A 145 4.23 19.24 9.61
C TYR A 145 2.96 19.20 8.76
N THR A 146 2.59 20.35 8.16
CA THR A 146 1.42 20.44 7.28
C THR A 146 1.84 20.24 5.83
N ILE A 147 1.26 19.22 5.18
CA ILE A 147 1.46 18.97 3.76
C ILE A 147 0.80 20.11 2.97
N PRO A 148 1.48 20.71 1.97
CA PRO A 148 0.90 21.75 1.13
C PRO A 148 -0.42 21.31 0.47
N GLU A 149 -1.38 22.23 0.40
CA GLU A 149 -2.68 21.95 -0.23
C GLU A 149 -2.50 21.63 -1.73
N GLY A 150 -3.23 20.61 -2.22
CA GLY A 150 -3.10 20.15 -3.60
C GLY A 150 -1.81 19.38 -3.91
N ALA A 151 -1.00 19.02 -2.91
CA ALA A 151 0.15 18.13 -3.09
C ALA A 151 -0.29 16.71 -3.49
N SER A 152 0.45 16.11 -4.41
CA SER A 152 0.27 14.75 -4.94
C SER A 152 1.63 14.09 -5.21
N GLU A 153 1.65 12.80 -5.59
CA GLU A 153 2.90 12.07 -5.92
C GLU A 153 4.00 12.25 -4.86
N MET A 154 3.64 11.97 -3.62
CA MET A 154 4.44 12.30 -2.45
C MET A 154 5.45 11.20 -2.12
N ALA A 155 6.67 11.60 -1.78
CA ALA A 155 7.69 10.71 -1.22
C ALA A 155 8.43 11.39 -0.06
N ILE A 156 8.62 10.66 1.03
CA ILE A 156 9.49 11.08 2.13
C ILE A 156 10.89 10.52 1.90
N TYR A 157 11.93 11.28 2.22
CA TYR A 157 13.31 10.83 2.00
C TYR A 157 14.31 11.49 2.94
N MET A 158 15.34 10.74 3.32
CA MET A 158 16.46 11.21 4.12
C MET A 158 17.65 11.50 3.21
N GLU A 159 18.25 12.68 3.37
CA GLU A 159 19.41 13.15 2.62
C GLU A 159 20.37 13.93 3.53
N THR A 160 21.43 14.46 2.93
CA THR A 160 22.30 15.46 3.55
C THR A 160 22.19 16.76 2.74
N THR A 161 22.70 17.86 3.28
CA THR A 161 22.74 19.11 2.51
C THR A 161 23.95 19.21 1.60
N GLU A 162 25.13 18.76 2.06
CA GLU A 162 26.38 18.87 1.30
C GLU A 162 27.22 17.58 1.24
N SER A 163 27.16 16.73 2.28
CA SER A 163 28.05 15.57 2.43
C SER A 163 27.60 14.34 1.63
N GLU A 164 28.51 13.58 1.05
CA GLU A 164 28.19 12.29 0.40
C GLU A 164 28.34 11.09 1.34
N THR A 165 28.51 11.30 2.66
CA THR A 165 28.71 10.19 3.61
C THR A 165 27.58 9.16 3.58
N ASP A 166 27.93 7.89 3.72
CA ASP A 166 26.96 6.84 4.04
C ASP A 166 26.37 7.07 5.44
N PHE A 167 25.16 6.57 5.66
CA PHE A 167 24.44 6.71 6.93
C PHE A 167 23.50 5.54 7.19
N TYR A 168 23.08 5.40 8.44
CA TYR A 168 22.10 4.45 8.93
C TYR A 168 20.80 5.19 9.23
N LEU A 169 19.67 4.60 8.89
CA LEU A 169 18.33 5.13 9.10
C LEU A 169 17.52 4.11 9.90
N ASP A 170 16.82 4.58 10.92
CA ASP A 170 15.99 3.73 11.78
C ASP A 170 14.76 4.51 12.30
N THR A 171 13.74 3.79 12.75
CA THR A 171 12.55 4.31 13.44
C THR A 171 11.89 5.46 12.69
N VAL A 172 11.56 5.25 11.40
CA VAL A 172 10.79 6.25 10.63
C VAL A 172 9.33 6.13 11.02
N VAL A 173 8.78 7.20 11.59
CA VAL A 173 7.41 7.22 12.10
C VAL A 173 6.63 8.36 11.47
N VAL A 174 5.43 8.05 11.00
CA VAL A 174 4.44 9.04 10.57
C VAL A 174 3.15 8.82 11.36
N LYS A 175 2.70 9.85 12.06
CA LYS A 175 1.44 9.87 12.78
C LYS A 175 0.57 11.01 12.31
N GLY A 176 -0.73 10.77 12.20
CA GLY A 176 -1.68 11.80 11.81
C GLY A 176 -3.02 11.19 11.47
N ALA A 177 -3.93 12.01 10.95
CA ALA A 177 -5.18 11.49 10.42
C ALA A 177 -4.87 10.61 9.19
N PRO A 178 -5.45 9.40 9.10
CA PRO A 178 -5.23 8.53 7.94
C PRO A 178 -5.60 9.26 6.64
N SER A 179 -4.63 9.33 5.74
CA SER A 179 -4.74 10.03 4.45
C SER A 179 -5.67 9.32 3.47
N VAL A 180 -5.78 8.01 3.67
CA VAL A 180 -6.75 7.14 3.05
C VAL A 180 -7.62 6.61 4.18
N ILE A 181 -8.84 7.13 4.28
CA ILE A 181 -9.89 6.46 5.03
C ILE A 181 -10.24 5.22 4.22
N LYS A 182 -9.69 4.07 4.61
CA LYS A 182 -9.97 2.82 3.93
C LYS A 182 -11.35 2.34 4.40
N ALA A 183 -12.33 2.37 3.50
CA ALA A 183 -13.68 1.91 3.85
C ALA A 183 -13.64 0.48 4.41
N GLY A 184 -14.08 0.31 5.65
CA GLY A 184 -14.04 -0.92 6.43
C GLY A 184 -12.84 -1.08 7.37
N ASP A 185 -11.88 -0.16 7.39
CA ASP A 185 -10.80 -0.11 8.38
C ASP A 185 -11.31 0.68 9.59
N ALA A 186 -11.66 -0.04 10.65
CA ALA A 186 -12.28 0.53 11.84
C ALA A 186 -11.25 0.81 12.94
N ASN A 187 -10.08 0.16 12.88
CA ASN A 187 -9.05 0.24 13.93
C ASN A 187 -7.80 1.04 13.51
N GLY A 188 -7.73 1.49 12.26
CA GLY A 188 -6.65 2.34 11.73
C GLY A 188 -5.37 1.60 11.37
N ASP A 189 -5.41 0.27 11.21
CA ASP A 189 -4.24 -0.56 10.90
C ASP A 189 -3.95 -0.67 9.39
N LEU A 190 -4.75 0.00 8.55
CA LEU A 190 -4.67 0.01 7.08
C LEU A 190 -4.98 -1.34 6.43
N ALA A 191 -5.33 -2.37 7.18
CA ALA A 191 -5.93 -3.60 6.70
C ALA A 191 -7.47 -3.53 6.85
N VAL A 192 -8.17 -4.43 6.16
CA VAL A 192 -9.62 -4.61 6.33
C VAL A 192 -9.83 -6.09 6.54
N ASN A 193 -10.02 -6.49 7.80
CA ASN A 193 -10.00 -7.87 8.24
C ASN A 193 -10.94 -8.10 9.45
N GLU A 194 -10.90 -9.29 10.04
CA GLU A 194 -11.78 -9.66 11.15
C GLU A 194 -11.55 -8.81 12.42
N ALA A 195 -10.34 -8.26 12.60
CA ALA A 195 -10.02 -7.35 13.69
C ALA A 195 -10.84 -6.07 13.63
N ASP A 196 -11.11 -5.53 12.43
CA ASP A 196 -11.96 -4.34 12.24
C ASP A 196 -13.40 -4.62 12.67
N ALA A 197 -13.93 -5.79 12.31
CA ALA A 197 -15.28 -6.19 12.70
C ALA A 197 -15.41 -6.41 14.22
N ALA A 198 -14.36 -6.92 14.86
CA ALA A 198 -14.32 -7.06 16.31
C ALA A 198 -14.22 -5.69 17.00
N TYR A 199 -13.37 -4.80 16.50
CA TYR A 199 -13.17 -3.46 17.02
C TYR A 199 -14.46 -2.61 16.92
N LEU A 200 -15.09 -2.60 15.74
CA LEU A 200 -16.38 -1.93 15.53
C LEU A 200 -17.48 -2.51 16.43
N LEU A 201 -17.53 -3.83 16.65
CA LEU A 201 -18.48 -4.41 17.60
C LEU A 201 -18.24 -3.94 19.04
N ASP A 202 -16.99 -3.90 19.49
CA ASP A 202 -16.65 -3.46 20.84
C ASP A 202 -16.92 -1.96 21.04
N TYR A 203 -16.72 -1.13 20.02
CA TYR A 203 -17.16 0.28 19.99
C TYR A 203 -18.68 0.40 20.15
N LEU A 204 -19.47 -0.34 19.35
CA LEU A 204 -20.95 -0.32 19.44
C LEU A 204 -21.48 -0.82 20.80
N LEU A 205 -20.71 -1.65 21.49
CA LEU A 205 -21.01 -2.11 22.85
C LEU A 205 -20.51 -1.14 23.94
N GLY A 206 -19.88 -0.03 23.57
CA GLY A 206 -19.33 0.98 24.48
C GLY A 206 -18.08 0.53 25.23
N LYS A 207 -17.37 -0.48 24.74
CA LYS A 207 -16.09 -0.93 25.31
C LYS A 207 -14.91 -0.12 24.80
N GLU A 208 -15.00 0.37 23.56
CA GLU A 208 -14.05 1.32 22.97
C GLU A 208 -14.68 2.72 22.93
N GLN A 209 -13.86 3.75 23.11
CA GLN A 209 -14.32 5.16 23.10
C GLN A 209 -14.12 5.84 21.75
N ASP A 210 -13.18 5.32 20.95
CA ASP A 210 -12.75 5.91 19.68
C ASP A 210 -12.96 4.91 18.54
N ILE A 211 -13.15 5.42 17.32
CA ILE A 211 -13.29 4.63 16.10
C ILE A 211 -12.89 5.44 14.87
N GLU A 212 -12.29 4.77 13.89
CA GLU A 212 -11.87 5.42 12.66
C GLU A 212 -13.06 5.72 11.73
N ALA A 213 -12.93 6.79 10.94
CA ALA A 213 -13.93 7.18 9.96
C ALA A 213 -14.17 6.10 8.88
N GLY A 214 -13.22 5.16 8.71
CA GLY A 214 -13.37 4.02 7.81
C GLY A 214 -14.45 3.04 8.25
N ALA A 215 -14.91 3.12 9.50
CA ALA A 215 -16.01 2.32 10.01
C ALA A 215 -17.38 2.74 9.45
N ASP A 216 -17.56 3.95 8.91
CA ASP A 216 -18.79 4.35 8.22
C ASP A 216 -18.78 3.78 6.79
N LEU A 217 -19.40 2.61 6.60
CA LEU A 217 -19.36 1.85 5.34
C LEU A 217 -20.49 2.22 4.39
N ASN A 218 -21.55 2.85 4.90
CA ASN A 218 -22.70 3.29 4.12
C ASN A 218 -22.68 4.79 3.81
N GLU A 219 -21.70 5.52 4.35
CA GLU A 219 -21.46 6.96 4.20
C GLU A 219 -22.64 7.84 4.69
N ASP A 220 -23.41 7.36 5.69
CA ASP A 220 -24.53 8.10 6.27
C ASP A 220 -24.14 8.97 7.48
N SER A 221 -22.83 9.06 7.79
CA SER A 221 -22.25 9.82 8.91
C SER A 221 -22.64 9.30 10.30
N HIS A 222 -23.21 8.11 10.39
CA HIS A 222 -23.53 7.43 11.64
C HIS A 222 -22.87 6.06 11.68
N ILE A 223 -21.99 5.84 12.66
CA ILE A 223 -21.36 4.53 12.87
C ILE A 223 -22.29 3.68 13.72
N ASP A 224 -22.94 2.70 13.10
CA ASP A 224 -23.93 1.86 13.75
C ASP A 224 -23.89 0.37 13.33
N ALA A 225 -24.89 -0.41 13.76
CA ALA A 225 -24.96 -1.84 13.49
C ALA A 225 -25.06 -2.18 11.99
N LYS A 226 -25.48 -1.24 11.15
CA LYS A 226 -25.55 -1.37 9.69
C LYS A 226 -24.16 -1.40 9.09
N ASP A 227 -23.23 -0.60 9.59
CA ASP A 227 -21.84 -0.64 9.14
C ASP A 227 -21.15 -1.92 9.57
N LEU A 228 -21.41 -2.39 10.80
CA LEU A 228 -20.90 -3.69 11.24
C LEU A 228 -21.42 -4.84 10.36
N SER A 229 -22.68 -4.75 9.93
CA SER A 229 -23.27 -5.72 8.99
C SER A 229 -22.60 -5.66 7.62
N LEU A 230 -22.36 -4.45 7.09
CA LEU A 230 -21.66 -4.23 5.82
C LEU A 230 -20.21 -4.71 5.88
N LEU A 231 -19.51 -4.48 6.99
CA LEU A 231 -18.14 -4.92 7.20
C LEU A 231 -18.06 -6.45 7.25
N LYS A 232 -18.91 -7.08 8.05
CA LYS A 232 -19.00 -8.55 8.10
C LYS A 232 -19.37 -9.14 6.76
N ASN A 233 -20.28 -8.53 6.02
CA ASN A 233 -20.63 -8.95 4.66
C ASN A 233 -19.41 -8.83 3.73
N LYS A 234 -18.71 -7.69 3.75
CA LYS A 234 -17.47 -7.46 2.99
C LYS A 234 -16.35 -8.44 3.35
N LEU A 235 -16.25 -8.92 4.60
CA LEU A 235 -15.23 -9.90 5.00
C LEU A 235 -15.59 -11.33 4.62
N LEU A 236 -16.87 -11.70 4.78
CA LEU A 236 -17.39 -13.02 4.41
C LEU A 236 -17.54 -13.19 2.89
N PHE A 237 -17.77 -12.08 2.19
CA PHE A 237 -18.00 -11.97 0.76
C PHE A 237 -17.19 -10.77 0.21
N PRO A 238 -15.85 -10.86 0.17
CA PRO A 238 -15.01 -9.76 -0.32
C PRO A 238 -15.46 -9.31 -1.71
N PRO A 239 -15.72 -8.00 -1.91
CA PRO A 239 -16.13 -7.49 -3.21
C PRO A 239 -15.05 -7.83 -4.22
N GLU A 240 -15.47 -8.31 -5.39
CA GLU A 240 -14.56 -8.48 -6.51
C GLU A 240 -13.93 -7.11 -6.81
N ASN A 241 -12.60 -7.00 -6.76
CA ASN A 241 -11.92 -5.79 -7.25
C ASN A 241 -12.47 -5.44 -8.63
N PRO A 242 -13.10 -4.26 -8.84
CA PRO A 242 -13.53 -3.88 -10.17
C PRO A 242 -12.28 -3.70 -11.02
N VAL A 243 -12.13 -4.54 -12.02
CA VAL A 243 -11.15 -4.35 -13.09
C VAL A 243 -11.75 -3.29 -14.00
N ILE A 244 -11.32 -2.03 -13.84
CA ILE A 244 -11.65 -0.99 -14.82
C ILE A 244 -10.81 -1.25 -16.07
N GLY A 245 -11.36 -2.06 -16.97
CA GLY A 245 -11.02 -2.08 -18.39
C GLY A 245 -12.25 -1.61 -19.17
N ASP A 246 -12.15 -1.45 -20.49
CA ASP A 246 -13.21 -1.00 -21.43
C ASP A 246 -14.49 -1.90 -21.50
N TRP A 247 -14.82 -2.63 -20.42
CA TRP A 247 -15.93 -3.57 -20.26
C TRP A 247 -17.19 -2.97 -19.66
N ASP A 248 -17.17 -1.72 -19.19
CA ASP A 248 -18.36 -1.04 -18.67
C ASP A 248 -19.45 -0.80 -19.74
N ASN A 249 -19.17 -1.18 -21.00
CA ASN A 249 -20.13 -1.18 -22.10
C ASN A 249 -20.61 -2.58 -22.54
N TYR A 250 -20.28 -3.66 -21.81
CA TYR A 250 -20.83 -4.98 -22.12
C TYR A 250 -22.35 -4.99 -21.88
N GLN A 251 -23.10 -5.15 -22.97
CA GLN A 251 -24.54 -5.36 -22.92
C GLN A 251 -24.80 -6.86 -22.84
N GLU A 252 -25.27 -7.33 -21.68
CA GLU A 252 -25.66 -8.72 -21.50
C GLU A 252 -26.78 -9.09 -22.48
N THR A 253 -26.52 -10.06 -23.35
CA THR A 253 -27.47 -10.53 -24.37
C THR A 253 -28.19 -11.81 -23.95
N ALA A 254 -27.73 -12.46 -22.87
CA ALA A 254 -28.34 -13.64 -22.32
C ALA A 254 -29.68 -13.31 -21.64
N THR A 255 -30.67 -14.15 -21.89
CA THR A 255 -31.96 -14.01 -21.20
C THR A 255 -31.81 -14.28 -19.70
N PRO A 256 -32.72 -13.77 -18.85
CA PRO A 256 -32.71 -14.06 -17.41
C PRO A 256 -32.72 -15.56 -17.07
N ALA A 257 -33.28 -16.40 -17.94
CA ALA A 257 -33.26 -17.85 -17.78
C ALA A 257 -31.86 -18.44 -18.05
N MET A 258 -31.14 -17.92 -19.03
CA MET A 258 -29.77 -18.33 -19.34
C MET A 258 -28.79 -17.88 -18.25
N LEU A 259 -28.98 -16.67 -17.72
CA LEU A 259 -28.19 -16.17 -16.59
C LEU A 259 -28.34 -17.05 -15.34
N ARG A 260 -29.56 -17.53 -15.05
CA ARG A 260 -29.79 -18.52 -13.97
C ARG A 260 -29.06 -19.82 -14.25
N VAL A 261 -29.13 -20.35 -15.48
CA VAL A 261 -28.39 -21.56 -15.86
C VAL A 261 -26.87 -21.38 -15.72
N TYR A 262 -26.33 -20.20 -16.04
CA TYR A 262 -24.91 -19.89 -15.83
C TYR A 262 -24.55 -19.83 -14.34
N GLN A 263 -25.37 -19.16 -13.53
CA GLN A 263 -25.20 -19.08 -12.08
C GLN A 263 -25.27 -20.47 -11.43
N ASP A 264 -26.26 -21.28 -11.82
CA ASP A 264 -26.46 -22.64 -11.31
C ASP A 264 -25.39 -23.62 -11.82
N GLY A 265 -24.75 -23.32 -12.95
CA GLY A 265 -23.67 -24.11 -13.55
C GLY A 265 -22.29 -23.87 -12.92
N VAL A 266 -22.10 -22.76 -12.20
CA VAL A 266 -20.84 -22.45 -11.52
C VAL A 266 -20.88 -23.02 -10.11
N MET A 267 -20.41 -24.27 -9.97
CA MET A 267 -20.42 -24.96 -8.68
C MET A 267 -19.51 -24.29 -7.64
N ARG A 268 -18.27 -23.95 -8.01
CA ARG A 268 -17.29 -23.17 -7.21
C ARG A 268 -16.21 -22.58 -8.13
N VAL A 269 -15.88 -21.31 -7.94
CA VAL A 269 -14.80 -20.62 -8.68
C VAL A 269 -13.39 -21.00 -8.21
N GLY A 270 -13.27 -21.61 -7.02
CA GLY A 270 -12.00 -22.05 -6.46
C GLY A 270 -11.06 -20.89 -6.08
N ASN A 271 -9.78 -21.20 -5.87
CA ASN A 271 -8.77 -20.19 -5.58
C ASN A 271 -8.27 -19.55 -6.89
N THR A 272 -8.64 -18.30 -7.11
CA THR A 272 -8.33 -17.55 -8.35
C THR A 272 -7.04 -16.73 -8.27
N ALA A 273 -6.33 -16.73 -7.13
CA ALA A 273 -5.20 -15.84 -6.88
C ALA A 273 -4.12 -15.92 -7.96
N ARG A 274 -3.75 -17.13 -8.39
CA ARG A 274 -2.73 -17.35 -9.43
C ARG A 274 -3.14 -16.83 -10.80
N ILE A 275 -4.42 -16.96 -11.16
CA ILE A 275 -4.94 -16.44 -12.43
C ILE A 275 -4.99 -14.92 -12.38
N ARG A 276 -5.45 -14.34 -11.26
CA ARG A 276 -5.49 -12.88 -11.04
C ARG A 276 -4.09 -12.26 -11.08
N GLU A 277 -3.10 -12.92 -10.49
CA GLU A 277 -1.69 -12.50 -10.55
C GLU A 277 -1.18 -12.43 -12.00
N LYS A 278 -1.50 -13.43 -12.83
CA LYS A 278 -1.10 -13.45 -14.25
C LYS A 278 -1.85 -12.45 -15.12
N ILE A 279 -3.10 -12.13 -14.78
CA ILE A 279 -3.83 -11.02 -15.41
C ILE A 279 -3.17 -9.68 -15.08
N ALA A 280 -2.89 -9.42 -13.79
CA ALA A 280 -2.20 -8.20 -13.38
C ALA A 280 -0.80 -8.08 -14.00
N GLN A 281 -0.10 -9.21 -14.16
CA GLN A 281 1.17 -9.27 -14.89
C GLN A 281 1.03 -8.82 -16.35
N ALA A 282 0.04 -9.32 -17.08
CA ALA A 282 -0.23 -8.90 -18.46
C ALA A 282 -0.57 -7.40 -18.56
N GLN A 283 -1.32 -6.87 -17.60
CA GLN A 283 -1.74 -5.47 -17.58
C GLN A 283 -0.58 -4.50 -17.32
N ARG A 284 0.48 -4.94 -16.60
CA ARG A 284 1.73 -4.19 -16.41
C ARG A 284 2.65 -4.21 -17.65
N GLY A 285 2.22 -4.83 -18.74
CA GLY A 285 3.04 -4.97 -19.96
C GLY A 285 4.12 -6.05 -19.86
N GLU A 286 4.13 -6.84 -18.78
CA GLU A 286 5.06 -7.94 -18.64
C GLU A 286 4.65 -9.12 -19.53
N LYS A 287 5.63 -9.95 -19.91
CA LYS A 287 5.39 -11.07 -20.82
C LYS A 287 4.58 -12.18 -20.16
N VAL A 288 3.48 -12.58 -20.80
CA VAL A 288 2.60 -13.68 -20.35
C VAL A 288 2.40 -14.67 -21.49
N THR A 289 2.46 -15.97 -21.17
CA THR A 289 2.17 -17.04 -22.13
C THR A 289 1.04 -17.92 -21.62
N ILE A 290 -0.01 -18.07 -22.41
CA ILE A 290 -1.18 -18.89 -22.07
C ILE A 290 -1.00 -20.28 -22.68
N GLY A 291 -0.97 -21.30 -21.84
CA GLY A 291 -0.93 -22.69 -22.28
C GLY A 291 -2.35 -23.28 -22.37
N TYR A 292 -2.73 -23.76 -23.56
CA TYR A 292 -3.99 -24.46 -23.77
C TYR A 292 -3.73 -25.97 -23.85
N ILE A 293 -4.32 -26.70 -22.91
CA ILE A 293 -4.28 -28.17 -22.86
C ILE A 293 -5.71 -28.71 -23.00
N GLY A 294 -5.90 -29.78 -23.77
CA GLY A 294 -7.22 -30.39 -23.92
C GLY A 294 -7.37 -31.28 -25.15
N GLY A 295 -8.61 -31.68 -25.41
CA GLY A 295 -8.98 -32.64 -26.45
C GLY A 295 -9.34 -31.99 -27.79
N SER A 296 -10.37 -32.54 -28.45
CA SER A 296 -10.79 -32.16 -29.80
C SER A 296 -11.08 -30.66 -29.97
N ILE A 297 -11.79 -30.00 -29.04
CA ILE A 297 -12.10 -28.56 -29.13
C ILE A 297 -10.85 -27.69 -29.02
N THR A 298 -9.96 -27.99 -28.07
CA THR A 298 -8.66 -27.31 -27.93
C THR A 298 -7.78 -27.53 -29.17
N GLY A 299 -7.84 -28.72 -29.77
CA GLY A 299 -7.20 -29.06 -31.04
C GLY A 299 -7.86 -28.46 -32.30
N GLY A 300 -8.93 -27.67 -32.17
CA GLY A 300 -9.61 -26.99 -33.29
C GLY A 300 -10.79 -27.76 -33.89
N GLY A 301 -11.26 -28.82 -33.24
CA GLY A 301 -12.40 -29.62 -33.66
C GLY A 301 -13.68 -28.80 -33.80
N SER A 302 -14.43 -29.07 -34.88
CA SER A 302 -15.68 -28.39 -35.25
C SER A 302 -15.57 -26.91 -35.63
N ALA A 303 -14.36 -26.33 -35.68
CA ALA A 303 -14.16 -24.97 -36.18
C ALA A 303 -14.05 -24.94 -37.71
N THR A 304 -14.59 -23.89 -38.34
CA THR A 304 -14.58 -23.71 -39.80
C THR A 304 -13.26 -23.17 -40.34
N SER A 305 -12.42 -22.56 -39.48
CA SER A 305 -11.10 -22.06 -39.84
C SER A 305 -10.21 -21.93 -38.58
N PRO A 306 -8.86 -21.87 -38.73
CA PRO A 306 -7.93 -21.67 -37.62
C PRO A 306 -8.19 -20.41 -36.77
N ALA A 307 -8.68 -19.33 -37.37
CA ALA A 307 -9.04 -18.11 -36.65
C ALA A 307 -10.22 -18.32 -35.68
N ASN A 308 -11.07 -19.31 -35.97
CA ASN A 308 -12.24 -19.68 -35.18
C ASN A 308 -11.96 -20.81 -34.19
N TYR A 309 -10.70 -21.22 -34.01
CA TYR A 309 -10.36 -22.20 -32.99
C TYR A 309 -10.65 -21.59 -31.63
N TYR A 310 -11.23 -22.39 -30.73
CA TYR A 310 -11.48 -21.97 -29.34
C TYR A 310 -10.23 -21.33 -28.71
N VAL A 311 -9.06 -21.93 -28.96
CA VAL A 311 -7.78 -21.44 -28.45
C VAL A 311 -7.43 -20.06 -29.00
N ASN A 312 -7.60 -19.84 -30.30
CA ASN A 312 -7.33 -18.54 -30.93
C ASN A 312 -8.30 -17.47 -30.46
N LEU A 313 -9.59 -17.79 -30.39
CA LEU A 313 -10.61 -16.86 -29.88
C LEU A 313 -10.36 -16.51 -28.41
N SER A 314 -10.08 -17.50 -27.58
CA SER A 314 -9.80 -17.30 -26.15
C SER A 314 -8.49 -16.54 -25.91
N ALA A 315 -7.43 -16.84 -26.67
CA ALA A 315 -6.13 -16.20 -26.50
C ALA A 315 -6.14 -14.76 -27.00
N ASN A 316 -6.78 -14.51 -28.15
CA ASN A 316 -6.97 -13.16 -28.67
C ASN A 316 -7.83 -12.34 -27.71
N TYR A 317 -8.92 -12.93 -27.20
CA TYR A 317 -9.71 -12.30 -26.14
C TYR A 317 -8.81 -11.90 -24.97
N PHE A 318 -8.04 -12.81 -24.37
CA PHE A 318 -7.18 -12.47 -23.23
C PHE A 318 -6.15 -11.39 -23.58
N LYS A 319 -5.52 -11.48 -24.75
CA LYS A 319 -4.52 -10.53 -25.22
C LYS A 319 -5.11 -9.13 -25.40
N GLU A 320 -6.24 -9.02 -26.09
CA GLU A 320 -6.94 -7.76 -26.34
C GLU A 320 -7.51 -7.17 -25.05
N THR A 321 -7.89 -8.03 -24.11
CA THR A 321 -8.54 -7.63 -22.85
C THR A 321 -7.54 -7.17 -21.79
N PHE A 322 -6.42 -7.87 -21.65
CA PHE A 322 -5.51 -7.71 -20.51
C PHE A 322 -4.07 -7.40 -20.90
N GLY A 323 -3.71 -7.54 -22.17
CA GLY A 323 -2.36 -7.26 -22.66
C GLY A 323 -2.12 -5.77 -22.93
N GLN A 324 -0.84 -5.39 -22.94
CA GLN A 324 -0.36 -4.10 -23.41
C GLN A 324 0.57 -4.32 -24.61
N GLY A 325 0.10 -3.96 -25.80
CA GLY A 325 0.82 -4.19 -27.06
C GLY A 325 0.94 -5.69 -27.39
N ASN A 326 2.17 -6.20 -27.47
CA ASN A 326 2.47 -7.58 -27.90
C ASN A 326 3.03 -8.48 -26.80
N ASN A 327 2.69 -8.19 -25.53
CA ASN A 327 3.23 -8.90 -24.37
C ASN A 327 2.55 -10.24 -24.04
N VAL A 328 1.44 -10.59 -24.72
CA VAL A 328 0.73 -11.86 -24.51
C VAL A 328 0.91 -12.79 -25.71
N ASP A 329 1.44 -13.98 -25.44
CA ASP A 329 1.58 -15.11 -26.37
C ASP A 329 0.71 -16.29 -25.92
N PHE A 330 0.46 -17.27 -26.81
CA PHE A 330 -0.19 -18.52 -26.42
C PHE A 330 0.43 -19.75 -27.10
N VAL A 331 0.25 -20.90 -26.45
CA VAL A 331 0.67 -22.21 -26.95
C VAL A 331 -0.54 -23.13 -26.95
N ASN A 332 -0.85 -23.71 -28.12
CA ASN A 332 -1.85 -24.76 -28.24
C ASN A 332 -1.20 -26.14 -28.15
N ALA A 333 -1.44 -26.84 -27.05
CA ALA A 333 -1.00 -28.22 -26.81
C ALA A 333 -2.19 -29.21 -26.81
N GLY A 334 -3.28 -28.87 -27.50
CA GLY A 334 -4.45 -29.73 -27.65
C GLY A 334 -4.16 -30.96 -28.53
N VAL A 335 -4.55 -32.15 -28.05
CA VAL A 335 -4.43 -33.41 -28.81
C VAL A 335 -5.81 -34.07 -28.88
N ALA A 336 -6.36 -34.18 -30.09
CA ALA A 336 -7.60 -34.89 -30.33
C ALA A 336 -7.35 -36.41 -30.30
N GLY A 337 -8.23 -37.19 -29.65
CA GLY A 337 -8.00 -38.64 -29.56
C GLY A 337 -9.03 -39.50 -28.81
N THR A 338 -10.06 -38.92 -28.21
CA THR A 338 -11.13 -39.68 -27.54
C THR A 338 -12.47 -39.40 -28.19
N SER A 339 -13.18 -40.45 -28.62
CA SER A 339 -14.56 -40.29 -29.07
C SER A 339 -15.45 -40.00 -27.86
N SER A 340 -16.46 -39.15 -28.03
CA SER A 340 -17.43 -38.81 -26.97
C SER A 340 -18.12 -40.05 -26.37
N VAL A 341 -18.14 -41.17 -27.11
CA VAL A 341 -18.65 -42.47 -26.66
C VAL A 341 -17.90 -43.01 -25.45
N VAL A 342 -16.58 -42.79 -25.33
CA VAL A 342 -15.78 -43.26 -24.18
C VAL A 342 -16.07 -42.43 -22.92
N GLY A 343 -16.48 -41.18 -23.07
CA GLY A 343 -16.86 -40.30 -21.95
C GLY A 343 -18.13 -40.75 -21.24
N ASN A 344 -19.10 -41.29 -21.99
CA ASN A 344 -20.36 -41.81 -21.44
C ASN A 344 -20.18 -43.07 -20.59
N MET A 345 -19.08 -43.83 -20.76
CA MET A 345 -18.82 -45.06 -20.00
C MET A 345 -18.22 -44.80 -18.60
N ARG A 346 -18.09 -43.55 -18.16
CA ARG A 346 -17.56 -43.17 -16.83
C ARG A 346 -18.63 -42.75 -15.82
N VAL A 347 -19.90 -42.83 -16.22
CA VAL A 347 -21.05 -42.57 -15.35
C VAL A 347 -21.77 -43.89 -15.14
N ASP A 348 -21.10 -44.81 -14.44
CA ASP A 348 -21.66 -45.96 -13.73
C ASP A 348 -21.03 -46.00 -12.34
#